data_AF-A0A1I0Y057-F1
#
_entry.id   AF-A0A1I0Y057-F1
#
_cell.length_a   1.000
_cell.length_b   1.000
_cell.length_c   1.000
_cell.angle_alpha   90.00
_cell.angle_beta   90.00
_cell.angle_gamma   90.00
#
_symmetry.space_group_name_H-M   'P 1'
#
loop_
_entity.id
_entity.type
_entity.pdbx_description
1 polymer ?
#
loop_
_entity_poly.entity_id
_entity_poly.type
_entity_poly.pdbx_seq_one_letter_code
_entity_poly.pdbx_strand_id
1 'polypeptide(L)'
;MDYKVTEEKEILREVFAGLLADLDREIESRKISDVRHPLCVFQRRINRIWAEILTDKYLTMEDMQKVRGIFEFAQDYVEDLAR
;
A
#
# COMPACT_ATOMS: atom_id res chain seq x y z
N MET A 1 13.95 2.22 19.36
CA MET A 1 12.85 2.38 18.39
C MET A 1 11.77 3.16 19.11
N ASP A 2 11.33 4.29 18.54
CA ASP A 2 10.26 5.11 19.12
C ASP A 2 8.96 4.29 19.11
N TYR A 3 8.30 4.18 20.27
CA TYR A 3 7.05 3.42 20.41
C TYR A 3 6.00 3.87 19.39
N LYS A 4 5.91 5.18 19.13
CA LYS A 4 4.97 5.74 18.15
C LYS A 4 5.25 5.27 16.73
N VAL A 5 6.51 5.14 16.35
CA VAL A 5 6.89 4.64 15.02
C VAL A 5 6.50 3.17 14.88
N THR A 6 6.65 2.36 15.92
CA THR A 6 6.19 0.97 15.91
C THR A 6 4.68 0.86 15.72
N GLU A 7 3.91 1.64 16.49
CA GLU A 7 2.44 1.67 16.40
C GLU A 7 1.98 2.09 15.01
N GLU A 8 2.56 3.17 14.45
CA GLU A 8 2.24 3.63 13.10
C GLU A 8 2.58 2.58 12.03
N LYS A 9 3.70 1.85 12.17
CA LYS A 9 4.04 0.76 11.26
C LYS A 9 3.00 -0.35 11.27
N GLU A 10 2.49 -0.72 12.44
CA GLU A 10 1.46 -1.76 12.57
C GLU A 10 0.15 -1.32 11.91
N ILE A 11 -0.29 -0.09 12.20
CA ILE A 11 -1.49 0.52 11.59
C ILE A 11 -1.34 0.56 10.07
N LEU A 12 -0.23 1.11 9.57
CA LEU A 12 0.01 1.22 8.13
C LEU A 12 0.04 -0.17 7.48
N ARG A 13 0.66 -1.16 8.11
CA ARG A 13 0.72 -2.53 7.58
C ARG A 13 -0.68 -3.14 7.43
N GLU A 14 -1.57 -2.92 8.40
CA GLU A 14 -2.94 -3.41 8.35
C GLU A 14 -3.73 -2.77 7.19
N VAL A 15 -3.71 -1.44 7.10
CA VAL A 15 -4.49 -0.74 6.06
C VAL A 15 -3.96 -1.02 4.65
N PHE A 16 -2.64 -1.13 4.47
CA PHE A 16 -2.06 -1.54 3.19
C PHE A 16 -2.45 -2.97 2.78
N ALA A 17 -2.65 -3.89 3.75
CA ALA A 17 -3.12 -5.24 3.44
C ALA A 17 -4.56 -5.21 2.89
N GLY A 18 -5.44 -4.37 3.46
CA GLY A 18 -6.78 -4.13 2.94
C GLY A 18 -6.75 -3.56 1.52
N LEU A 19 -5.97 -2.50 1.30
CA LEU A 19 -5.80 -1.87 -0.01
C LEU A 19 -5.29 -2.86 -1.08
N LEU A 20 -4.32 -3.72 -0.73
CA LEU A 20 -3.80 -4.73 -1.63
C LEU A 20 -4.87 -5.76 -2.02
N ALA A 21 -5.73 -6.15 -1.08
CA ALA A 21 -6.83 -7.05 -1.36
C ALA A 21 -7.89 -6.40 -2.28
N ASP A 22 -8.19 -5.12 -2.08
CA ASP A 22 -9.13 -4.40 -2.94
C ASP A 22 -8.57 -4.23 -4.36
N LEU A 23 -7.28 -3.88 -4.48
CA LEU A 23 -6.61 -3.77 -5.77
C LEU A 23 -6.51 -5.12 -6.49
N ASP A 24 -6.32 -6.23 -5.76
CA ASP A 24 -6.32 -7.58 -6.33
C ASP A 24 -7.69 -7.92 -6.91
N ARG A 25 -8.78 -7.64 -6.18
CA ARG A 25 -10.15 -7.81 -6.69
C ARG A 25 -10.41 -7.00 -7.96
N GLU A 26 -9.90 -5.77 -8.04
CA GLU A 26 -10.03 -4.94 -9.25
C GLU A 26 -9.26 -5.49 -10.46
N ILE A 27 -8.06 -6.03 -10.23
CA ILE A 27 -7.27 -6.68 -11.28
C ILE A 27 -7.99 -7.94 -11.79
N GLU A 28 -8.51 -8.75 -10.87
CA GLU A 28 -9.26 -9.96 -11.18
C GLU A 28 -10.58 -9.66 -11.91
N SER A 29 -11.37 -8.69 -11.43
CA SER A 29 -12.67 -8.33 -12.01
C SER A 29 -12.54 -7.85 -13.46
N ARG A 30 -11.44 -7.16 -13.77
CA ARG A 30 -11.09 -6.67 -15.11
C ARG A 30 -10.38 -7.70 -15.98
N LYS A 31 -10.13 -8.90 -15.45
CA LYS A 31 -9.42 -10.02 -16.12
C LYS A 31 -8.04 -9.61 -16.67
N ILE A 32 -7.34 -8.77 -15.92
CA ILE A 32 -6.01 -8.30 -16.31
C ILE A 32 -5.00 -9.40 -16.01
N SER A 33 -4.37 -9.94 -17.05
CA SER A 33 -3.35 -11.00 -16.93
C SER A 33 -1.95 -10.56 -17.34
N ASP A 34 -1.82 -9.42 -18.03
CA ASP A 34 -0.51 -8.86 -18.37
C ASP A 34 0.14 -8.25 -17.12
N VAL A 35 1.22 -8.88 -16.65
CA VAL A 35 2.01 -8.40 -15.52
C VAL A 35 2.60 -7.00 -15.74
N ARG A 36 2.68 -6.52 -16.99
CA ARG A 36 3.14 -5.16 -17.34
C ARG A 36 2.01 -4.13 -17.33
N HIS A 37 0.76 -4.57 -17.17
CA HIS A 37 -0.37 -3.66 -17.07
C HIS A 37 -0.15 -2.65 -15.92
N PRO A 38 -0.53 -1.37 -16.09
CA PRO A 38 -0.31 -0.34 -15.08
C PRO A 38 -0.81 -0.71 -13.68
N LEU A 39 -1.97 -1.36 -13.57
CA LEU A 39 -2.51 -1.82 -12.28
C LEU A 39 -1.64 -2.91 -11.62
N CYS A 40 -1.12 -3.87 -12.39
CA CYS A 40 -0.21 -4.89 -11.86
C CYS A 40 1.14 -4.28 -11.45
N VAL A 41 1.63 -3.27 -12.17
CA VAL A 41 2.83 -2.51 -11.79
C VAL A 41 2.59 -1.72 -10.51
N PHE A 42 1.43 -1.08 -10.39
CA PHE A 42 1.01 -0.33 -9.21
C PHE A 42 0.89 -1.25 -7.99
N GLN A 43 0.18 -2.37 -8.09
CA GLN A 43 0.05 -3.38 -7.04
C GLN A 43 1.42 -3.84 -6.54
N ARG A 44 2.37 -4.09 -7.45
CA ARG A 44 3.73 -4.50 -7.07
C ARG A 44 4.48 -3.43 -6.29
N ARG A 45 4.28 -2.16 -6.61
CA ARG A 45 4.87 -1.03 -5.87
C ARG A 45 4.26 -0.91 -4.48
N ILE A 46 2.94 -1.02 -4.36
CA ILE A 46 2.23 -1.00 -3.07
C ILE A 46 2.66 -2.20 -2.21
N ASN A 47 2.72 -3.40 -2.79
CA ASN A 47 3.16 -4.62 -2.10
C ASN A 47 4.61 -4.51 -1.61
N ARG A 48 5.48 -3.85 -2.38
CA ARG A 48 6.85 -3.58 -1.93
C ARG A 48 6.88 -2.66 -0.69
N ILE A 49 6.07 -1.60 -0.68
CA ILE A 49 5.98 -0.72 0.49
C ILE A 49 5.46 -1.51 1.70
N TRP A 50 4.38 -2.27 1.52
CA TRP A 50 3.82 -3.14 2.57
C TRP A 50 4.85 -4.11 3.15
N ALA A 51 5.64 -4.79 2.30
CA ALA A 51 6.69 -5.71 2.72
C ALA A 51 7.85 -5.01 3.45
N GLU A 52 8.16 -3.77 3.08
CA GLU A 52 9.26 -2.99 3.64
C GLU A 52 8.85 -2.18 4.90
N ILE A 53 7.56 -2.01 5.20
CA ILE A 53 7.09 -1.18 6.35
C ILE A 53 7.71 -1.61 7.68
N LEU A 54 7.85 -2.91 7.91
CA LEU A 54 8.41 -3.44 9.16
C LEU A 54 9.93 -3.51 9.20
N THR A 55 10.62 -3.18 8.11
CA THR A 55 12.08 -3.19 8.09
C THR A 55 12.64 -1.90 8.68
N ASP A 56 13.97 -1.81 8.71
CA ASP A 56 14.74 -0.63 9.08
C ASP A 56 14.69 0.49 8.02
N LYS A 57 13.94 0.32 6.93
CA LYS A 57 13.78 1.34 5.88
C LYS A 57 13.04 2.58 6.37
N TYR A 58 12.12 2.41 7.32
CA TYR A 58 11.32 3.51 7.86
C TYR A 58 11.52 3.54 9.38
N LEU A 59 12.19 4.55 9.92
CA LEU A 59 12.60 4.58 11.33
C LEU A 59 12.10 5.81 12.08
N THR A 60 11.52 6.76 11.36
CA THR A 60 11.09 8.06 11.91
C THR A 60 9.60 8.29 11.69
N MET A 61 9.02 9.23 12.45
CA MET A 61 7.65 9.68 12.21
C MET A 61 7.49 10.40 10.86
N GLU A 62 8.54 11.04 10.36
CA GLU A 62 8.53 11.64 9.02
C GLU A 62 8.37 10.56 7.93
N ASP A 63 9.03 9.40 8.12
CA ASP A 63 8.84 8.26 7.23
C ASP A 63 7.40 7.75 7.27
N MET A 64 6.80 7.65 8.48
CA MET A 64 5.41 7.23 8.64
C MET A 64 4.45 8.19 7.92
N GLN A 65 4.68 9.50 8.02
CA GLN A 65 3.89 10.49 7.30
C GLN A 65 4.02 10.36 5.78
N LYS A 66 5.22 10.10 5.25
CA LYS A 66 5.42 9.85 3.81
C LYS A 66 4.68 8.60 3.36
N VAL A 67 4.79 7.51 4.11
CA VAL A 67 4.10 6.25 3.82
C VAL A 67 2.58 6.42 3.89
N ARG A 68 2.08 7.19 4.85
CA ARG A 68 0.66 7.54 4.98
C ARG A 68 0.14 8.33 3.78
N GLY A 69 0.89 9.33 3.30
CA GLY A 69 0.50 10.07 2.09
C GLY A 69 0.45 9.17 0.84
N ILE A 70 1.33 8.17 0.75
CA ILE A 70 1.25 7.16 -0.34
C ILE A 70 0.01 6.29 -0.19
N PHE A 71 -0.31 5.87 1.04
CA PHE A 71 -1.51 5.09 1.33
C PHE A 71 -2.77 5.85 0.92
N GLU A 72 -2.92 7.10 1.37
CA GLU A 72 -4.09 7.95 1.07
C GLU A 72 -4.29 8.11 -0.44
N PHE A 73 -3.22 8.46 -1.18
CA PHE A 73 -3.27 8.52 -2.64
C PHE A 73 -3.70 7.19 -3.28
N ALA A 74 -3.15 6.07 -2.79
CA ALA A 74 -3.42 4.77 -3.35
C ALA A 74 -4.84 4.28 -3.05
N GLN A 75 -5.35 4.60 -1.87
CA GLN A 75 -6.73 4.35 -1.47
C GLN A 75 -7.69 5.12 -2.38
N ASP A 76 -7.52 6.44 -2.51
CA ASP A 76 -8.36 7.26 -3.39
C ASP A 76 -8.37 6.72 -4.83
N TYR A 77 -7.19 6.32 -5.33
CA TYR A 77 -7.06 5.74 -6.66
C TYR A 77 -7.85 4.42 -6.81
N VAL A 78 -7.79 3.52 -5.82
CA VAL A 78 -8.52 2.24 -5.86
C VAL A 78 -10.02 2.45 -5.69
N GLU A 79 -10.43 3.38 -4.83
CA GLU A 79 -11.84 3.75 -4.67
C GLU A 79 -12.44 4.32 -5.97
N ASP A 80 -11.68 5.14 -6.69
CA ASP A 80 -12.10 5.66 -7.99
C ASP A 80 -12.11 4.59 -9.10
N LEU A 81 -11.32 3.52 -8.99
CA LEU A 81 -11.43 2.37 -9.89
C LEU A 81 -12.74 1.59 -9.67
N ALA A 82 -13.20 1.49 -8.43
CA ALA A 82 -14.39 0.72 -8.08
C ALA A 82 -15.73 1.40 -8.42
N ARG A 83 -15.69 2.67 -8.87
CA ARG A 83 -16.86 3.44 -9.31
C ARG A 83 -17.25 3.15 -10.76
#